data_AF-A0A9W7GTG4-F1
#
_entry.id   AF-A0A9W7GTG4-F1
#
_cell.length_a   1.000
_cell.length_b   1.000
_cell.length_c   1.000
_cell.angle_alpha   90.00
_cell.angle_beta   90.00
_cell.angle_gamma   90.00
#
_symmetry.space_group_name_H-M   'P 1'
#
loop_
_entity.id
_entity.type
_entity.pdbx_description
1 polymer ?
#
loop_
_entity_poly.entity_id
_entity_poly.type
_entity_poly.pdbx_seq_one_letter_code
_entity_poly.pdbx_strand_id
1 'polypeptide(L)'
;MASKMREKYNKYWGDDKKINFLVYLAIILDPRRKMDFVSFGVHFLFPNIASEIMKVIDKELQYWLRKYKDPINLDEYVEELQDMKDELSIIPENQEVSTQLPTLYEAEEI
;
A
#
# COMPACT_ATOMS: atom_id res chain seq x y z
N MET A 1 -10.57 -6.23 -28.56
CA MET A 1 -9.37 -6.03 -27.71
C MET A 1 -9.58 -4.96 -26.65
N ALA A 2 -9.97 -3.74 -27.03
CA ALA A 2 -10.20 -2.63 -26.08
C ALA A 2 -11.22 -2.94 -24.97
N SER A 3 -12.32 -3.65 -25.27
CA SER A 3 -13.35 -3.98 -24.26
C SER A 3 -12.80 -4.87 -23.12
N LYS A 4 -11.98 -5.87 -23.45
CA LYS A 4 -11.36 -6.75 -22.45
C LYS A 4 -10.31 -6.03 -21.58
N MET A 5 -9.64 -5.01 -22.13
CA MET A 5 -8.73 -4.17 -21.34
C MET A 5 -9.49 -3.24 -20.41
N ARG A 6 -10.61 -2.68 -20.87
CA ARG A 6 -11.50 -1.86 -20.05
C ARG A 6 -12.12 -2.65 -18.90
N GLU A 7 -12.51 -3.90 -19.12
CA GLU A 7 -12.99 -4.77 -18.05
C GLU A 7 -11.95 -5.00 -16.94
N LYS A 8 -10.68 -5.25 -17.30
CA LYS A 8 -9.59 -5.36 -16.32
C LYS A 8 -9.36 -4.03 -15.59
N TYR A 9 -9.38 -2.91 -16.31
CA TYR A 9 -9.26 -1.59 -15.70
C TYR A 9 -10.38 -1.34 -14.69
N ASN A 10 -11.64 -1.55 -15.08
CA ASN A 10 -12.79 -1.35 -14.20
C ASN A 10 -12.77 -2.29 -12.99
N LYS A 11 -12.25 -3.52 -13.16
CA LYS A 11 -12.12 -4.49 -12.06
C LYS A 11 -11.13 -4.07 -10.97
N TYR A 12 -10.06 -3.34 -11.31
CA TYR A 12 -8.99 -3.00 -10.35
C TYR A 12 -8.89 -1.50 -10.02
N TRP A 13 -9.32 -0.62 -10.94
CA TRP A 13 -9.06 0.82 -10.91
C TRP A 13 -10.30 1.70 -11.10
N GLY A 14 -11.31 1.25 -11.86
CA GLY A 14 -12.34 2.14 -12.40
C GLY A 14 -13.65 2.26 -11.62
N ASP A 15 -13.88 1.43 -10.61
CA ASP A 15 -15.07 1.49 -9.74
C ASP A 15 -14.61 1.91 -8.34
N ASP A 16 -14.99 3.13 -7.92
CA ASP A 16 -14.65 3.73 -6.62
C ASP A 16 -15.16 2.90 -5.45
N LYS A 17 -16.23 2.11 -5.67
CA LYS A 17 -16.80 1.19 -4.68
C LYS A 17 -16.12 -0.18 -4.63
N LYS A 18 -15.28 -0.53 -5.61
CA LYS A 18 -14.60 -1.85 -5.72
C LYS A 18 -13.10 -1.73 -5.96
N ILE A 19 -12.52 -0.59 -5.58
CA ILE A 19 -11.11 -0.31 -5.84
C ILE A 19 -10.22 -1.21 -4.99
N ASN A 20 -9.13 -1.71 -5.58
CA ASN A 20 -8.19 -2.55 -4.84
C ASN A 20 -7.22 -1.69 -4.01
N PHE A 21 -7.39 -1.69 -2.69
CA PHE A 21 -6.51 -0.95 -1.77
C PHE A 21 -5.03 -1.34 -1.87
N LEU A 22 -4.71 -2.58 -2.27
CA LEU A 22 -3.32 -3.02 -2.47
C LEU A 22 -2.59 -2.19 -3.51
N VAL A 23 -3.31 -1.67 -4.50
CA VAL A 23 -2.74 -0.81 -5.55
C VAL A 23 -2.32 0.55 -4.98
N TYR A 24 -3.12 1.10 -4.06
CA TYR A 24 -2.78 2.33 -3.35
C TYR A 24 -1.58 2.10 -2.42
N LEU A 25 -1.58 1.00 -1.68
CA LEU A 25 -0.45 0.62 -0.83
C LEU A 25 0.83 0.45 -1.66
N ALA A 26 0.77 -0.21 -2.82
CA ALA A 26 1.92 -0.36 -3.70
C ALA A 26 2.46 1.00 -4.17
N ILE A 27 1.59 1.97 -4.48
CA ILE A 27 2.00 3.33 -4.88
C ILE A 27 2.59 4.10 -3.70
N ILE A 28 2.01 3.98 -2.50
CA ILE A 28 2.50 4.61 -1.28
C ILE A 28 3.87 4.04 -0.87
N LEU A 29 4.03 2.73 -1.02
CA LEU A 29 5.26 2.01 -0.69
C LEU A 29 6.32 2.09 -1.79
N ASP A 30 5.99 2.53 -3.01
CA ASP A 30 6.97 2.71 -4.09
C ASP A 30 8.01 3.76 -3.66
N PRO A 31 9.28 3.36 -3.40
CA PRO A 31 10.30 4.27 -2.92
C PRO A 31 10.54 5.46 -3.86
N ARG A 32 10.26 5.28 -5.16
CA ARG A 32 10.41 6.31 -6.19
C ARG A 32 9.40 7.44 -6.05
N ARG A 33 8.23 7.17 -5.47
CA ARG A 33 7.13 8.13 -5.31
C ARG A 33 6.90 8.54 -3.87
N LYS A 34 7.46 7.79 -2.93
CA LYS A 34 7.33 8.02 -1.49
C LYS A 34 7.67 9.45 -1.08
N MET A 35 8.73 10.04 -1.65
CA MET A 35 9.11 11.43 -1.35
C MET A 35 8.15 12.47 -1.90
N ASP A 36 7.58 12.24 -3.09
CA ASP A 36 6.56 13.13 -3.67
C ASP A 36 5.29 13.14 -2.81
N PHE A 37 4.91 11.96 -2.29
CA PHE A 37 3.75 11.84 -1.40
C PHE A 37 3.98 12.54 -0.05
N VAL A 38 5.15 12.36 0.56
CA VAL A 38 5.53 13.06 1.80
C VAL A 38 5.56 14.57 1.56
N SER A 39 6.15 15.02 0.43
CA SER A 39 6.15 16.42 0.03
C SER A 39 4.74 16.98 -0.07
N PHE A 40 3.85 16.28 -0.77
CA PHE A 40 2.44 16.68 -0.88
C PHE A 40 1.78 16.80 0.50
N GLY A 41 1.91 15.80 1.35
CA GLY A 41 1.31 15.80 2.69
C GLY A 41 1.84 16.93 3.59
N VAL A 42 3.16 17.19 3.54
CA VAL A 42 3.80 18.26 4.32
C VAL A 42 3.35 19.64 3.84
N HIS A 43 3.27 19.87 2.53
CA HIS A 43 2.77 21.13 1.98
C HIS A 43 1.28 21.34 2.28
N PHE A 44 0.50 20.26 2.31
CA PHE A 44 -0.92 20.31 2.64
C PHE A 44 -1.18 20.65 4.12
N LEU A 45 -0.44 20.02 5.04
CA LEU A 45 -0.64 20.17 6.49
C LEU A 45 0.08 21.38 7.08
N PHE A 46 1.26 21.73 6.56
CA PHE A 46 2.15 22.74 7.15
C PHE A 46 2.66 23.75 6.10
N PRO A 47 1.78 24.45 5.36
CA PRO A 47 2.17 25.24 4.19
C PRO A 47 3.23 26.30 4.46
N ASN A 48 3.25 26.90 5.66
CA ASN A 48 4.16 27.98 6.03
C ASN A 48 5.58 27.52 6.38
N ILE A 49 5.77 26.25 6.75
CA ILE A 49 7.06 25.68 7.19
C ILE A 49 7.45 24.42 6.41
N ALA A 50 6.69 24.11 5.34
CA ALA A 50 6.84 22.88 4.57
C ALA A 50 8.26 22.74 4.02
N SER A 51 8.85 23.84 3.56
CA SER A 51 10.20 23.85 2.99
C SER A 51 11.28 23.46 4.01
N GLU A 52 11.16 23.94 5.25
CA GLU A 52 12.09 23.62 6.33
C GLU A 52 11.94 22.16 6.74
N ILE A 53 10.70 21.68 6.88
CA ILE A 53 10.41 20.29 7.22
C ILE A 53 10.98 19.35 6.14
N MET A 54 10.74 19.65 4.86
CA MET A 54 11.23 18.80 3.77
C MET A 54 12.76 18.75 3.71
N LYS A 55 13.47 19.83 4.03
CA LYS A 55 14.94 19.83 4.14
C LYS A 55 15.43 18.93 5.26
N VAL A 56 14.76 18.93 6.41
CA VAL A 56 15.12 18.06 7.54
C VAL A 56 14.87 16.60 7.16
N ILE A 57 13.72 16.28 6.58
CA ILE A 57 13.37 14.92 6.16
C ILE A 57 14.38 14.40 5.12
N ASP A 58 14.71 15.19 4.11
CA ASP A 58 15.68 14.80 3.08
C ASP A 58 17.06 14.55 3.69
N LYS A 59 17.53 15.47 4.56
CA LYS A 59 18.81 15.31 5.26
C LYS A 59 18.87 14.03 6.08
N GLU A 60 17.85 13.76 6.89
CA GLU A 60 17.78 12.54 7.71
C GLU A 60 17.73 11.30 6.82
N LEU A 61 16.88 11.28 5.78
CA LEU A 61 16.81 10.15 4.86
C LEU A 61 18.17 9.85 4.21
N GLN A 62 18.87 10.88 3.74
CA GLN A 62 20.21 10.73 3.15
C GLN A 62 21.25 10.27 4.17
N TYR A 63 21.13 10.65 5.43
CA TYR A 63 21.97 10.14 6.51
C TYR A 63 21.72 8.65 6.74
N TRP A 64 20.45 8.24 6.89
CA TRP A 64 20.06 6.84 7.08
C TRP A 64 20.50 5.98 5.89
N LEU A 65 20.19 6.37 4.65
CA LEU A 65 20.61 5.63 3.45
C LEU A 65 22.12 5.42 3.37
N ARG A 66 22.91 6.39 3.87
CA ARG A 66 24.36 6.29 3.92
C ARG A 66 24.85 5.38 5.05
N LYS A 67 24.18 5.40 6.19
CA LYS A 67 24.48 4.57 7.37
C LYS A 67 24.16 3.09 7.13
N TYR A 68 23.05 2.80 6.49
CA TYR A 68 22.59 1.44 6.18
C TYR A 68 22.98 1.01 4.76
N LYS A 69 24.08 1.58 4.24
CA LYS A 69 24.60 1.25 2.91
C LYS A 69 25.35 -0.09 2.90
N ASP A 70 25.74 -0.58 4.09
CA ASP A 70 26.26 -1.92 4.23
C ASP A 70 25.15 -2.93 3.85
N PRO A 71 25.50 -4.00 3.11
CA PRO A 71 24.51 -4.99 2.71
C PRO A 71 23.78 -5.49 3.96
N ILE A 72 22.45 -5.50 3.90
CA ILE A 72 21.64 -6.14 4.93
C ILE A 72 22.16 -7.58 5.04
N ASN A 73 22.63 -7.97 6.23
CA ASN A 73 23.00 -9.35 6.49
C ASN A 73 21.70 -10.15 6.60
N LEU A 74 21.19 -10.63 5.47
CA LEU A 74 19.95 -11.40 5.42
C LEU A 74 20.04 -12.65 6.31
N ASP A 75 21.25 -13.17 6.57
CA ASP A 75 21.49 -14.35 7.42
C ASP A 75 20.99 -14.14 8.86
N GLU A 76 20.93 -12.89 9.34
CA GLU A 76 20.44 -12.54 10.69
C GLU A 76 18.90 -12.61 10.79
N TYR A 77 18.19 -12.48 9.67
CA TYR A 77 16.72 -12.43 9.63
C TYR A 77 16.08 -13.68 8.99
N VAL A 78 16.87 -14.67 8.56
CA VAL A 78 16.36 -15.87 7.89
C VAL A 78 15.36 -16.63 8.77
N GLU A 79 15.62 -16.75 10.07
CA GLU A 79 14.74 -17.46 10.99
C GLU A 79 13.39 -16.73 11.16
N GLU A 80 13.40 -15.40 11.36
CA GLU A 80 12.16 -14.61 11.47
C GLU A 80 11.33 -14.63 10.18
N LEU A 81 12.00 -14.64 9.01
CA LEU A 81 11.33 -14.77 7.71
C LEU A 81 10.73 -16.16 7.51
N GLN A 82 11.37 -17.20 8.05
CA GLN A 82 10.88 -18.58 8.00
C GLN A 82 9.65 -18.74 8.89
N ASP A 83 9.68 -18.20 10.11
CA ASP A 83 8.55 -18.21 11.04
C ASP A 83 7.31 -17.51 10.47
N MET A 84 7.49 -16.32 9.87
CA MET A 84 6.37 -15.61 9.22
C MET A 84 5.79 -16.39 8.04
N LYS A 85 6.63 -17.10 7.28
CA LYS A 85 6.20 -17.90 6.13
C LYS A 85 5.45 -19.15 6.58
N ASP A 86 5.88 -19.75 7.68
CA ASP A 86 5.24 -20.89 8.30
C ASP A 86 3.89 -20.49 8.91
N GLU A 87 3.78 -19.31 9.55
CA GLU A 87 2.50 -18.75 10.00
C GLU A 87 1.53 -18.48 8.83
N LEU A 88 2.01 -17.93 7.71
CA LEU A 88 1.18 -17.73 6.51
C LEU A 88 0.73 -19.05 5.87
N SER A 89 1.51 -20.11 6.01
CA SER A 89 1.20 -21.44 5.46
C SER A 89 0.06 -22.16 6.21
N ILE A 90 -0.23 -21.72 7.44
CA ILE A 90 -1.33 -22.21 8.27
C ILE A 90 -2.67 -21.56 7.87
N ILE A 91 -2.63 -20.43 7.15
CA ILE A 91 -3.83 -19.80 6.62
C ILE A 91 -4.36 -20.68 5.47
N PRO A 92 -5.60 -21.20 5.55
CA PRO A 92 -6.12 -22.08 4.52
C PRO A 92 -6.21 -21.35 3.17
N GLU A 93 -5.53 -21.88 2.15
CA GLU A 93 -5.78 -21.52 0.75
C GLU A 93 -7.24 -21.88 0.43
N ASN A 94 -8.06 -20.85 0.25
CA ASN A 94 -9.49 -20.91 -0.07
C ASN A 94 -10.43 -21.12 1.13
N GLN A 95 -10.79 -20.01 1.78
CA GLN A 95 -12.21 -19.73 1.81
C GLN A 95 -12.53 -18.91 0.56
N GLU A 96 -13.23 -19.51 -0.40
CA GLU A 96 -14.17 -18.74 -1.19
C GLU A 96 -15.09 -18.04 -0.18
N VAL A 97 -14.75 -16.80 0.19
CA VAL A 97 -15.73 -15.90 0.75
C VAL A 97 -16.72 -15.71 -0.39
N SER A 98 -17.79 -16.49 -0.36
CA SER A 98 -19.01 -16.20 -1.10
C SER A 98 -19.29 -14.73 -0.90
N THR A 99 -18.98 -13.91 -1.90
CA THR A 99 -19.34 -12.49 -1.93
C THR A 99 -20.84 -12.41 -2.18
N GLN A 100 -21.63 -12.90 -1.24
CA GLN A 100 -22.98 -12.42 -1.05
C GLN A 100 -22.88 -11.40 0.07
N LEU A 101 -22.60 -10.16 -0.34
CA LEU A 101 -22.91 -9.00 0.50
C LEU A 101 -24.39 -9.13 0.89
N PRO A 102 -24.76 -9.00 2.18
CA PRO A 102 -26.16 -8.99 2.54
C PRO A 102 -26.80 -7.80 1.83
N THR A 103 -27.76 -8.10 0.96
CA THR A 103 -28.62 -7.11 0.33
C THR A 103 -29.43 -6.44 1.44
N LEU A 104 -28.97 -5.28 1.91
CA LEU A 104 -29.67 -4.43 2.87
C LEU A 104 -30.87 -3.68 2.24
N TYR A 105 -31.63 -4.32 1.35
CA TYR A 105 -32.80 -3.72 0.72
C TYR A 105 -33.96 -4.71 0.52
N GLU A 106 -34.29 -5.48 1.55
CA GLU A 106 -35.63 -6.11 1.64
C GLU A 106 -36.20 -5.89 3.04
N ALA A 107 -36.69 -4.68 3.28
CA ALA A 107 -37.76 -4.41 4.24
C ALA A 107 -38.31 -3.01 3.98
N GLU A 108 -39.36 -2.91 3.18
CA GLU A 108 -40.51 -2.02 3.37
C GLU A 108 -41.52 -2.29 2.24
N GLU A 109 -42.22 -3.43 2.38
CA GLU A 109 -43.60 -3.57 1.89
C GLU A 109 -44.50 -2.87 2.93
N ILE A 110 -45.10 -1.73 2.58
CA ILE A 110 -46.55 -1.42 2.73
C ILE A 110 -46.94 -0.47 1.61
#